data_AF-Q6BSZ3-F1
#
_entry.id   AF-Q6BSZ3-F1
#
_cell.length_a   1.000
_cell.length_b   1.000
_cell.length_c   1.000
_cell.angle_alpha   90.00
_cell.angle_beta   90.00
_cell.angle_gamma   90.00
#
_symmetry.space_group_name_H-M   'P 1'
#
loop_
_entity.id
_entity.type
_entity.pdbx_description
1 polymer ?
#
loop_
_entity_poly.entity_id
_entity_poly.type
_entity_poly.pdbx_seq_one_letter_code
_entity_poly.pdbx_strand_id
1 'polypeptide(L)'
;MSALRGITRSSFNNLKVRTRYLHNSSLSKLMTNEVSTNYMQPEPNANDEIIVAMSSGVDSSVCAALYAEKYKNVRGIYMANWSQTAKCTESDWNDVKKICNDLNIPCERVNFEKEYWNEVFQPMVQMYEKGLTPNPDVGCNKYVKFGKMIEHLTKKFSNNQKWWLVTGHYARIMKCQTSNEYNLLRGYYKSKDQSYYLANIPKRVLSQVLMPIGHLTKPNVRELAKGYNLHTAKKPDSQGLCFVSQDENNFRNFLNEYIAPNPGNIITEDGKIWGQHQGLWHATIGQKSGISMPQGDPRYKGIWFISEKRYDTNELVIVKGNNNDRLFKKGLKVKEWSWLMDDISAISEKCEEGNLSVQYRSLQEPEIINSIKISQSDVDIELVKKARAMAPGQNIVLYEGNRVLGSGILEETYL
;
A
#
# COMPACT_ATOMS: atom_id res chain seq x y z
N MET A 1 4.08 -38.06 -50.82
CA MET A 1 5.56 -38.00 -50.79
C MET A 1 5.95 -36.62 -50.28
N SER A 2 6.71 -36.61 -49.16
CA SER A 2 7.64 -35.60 -48.63
C SER A 2 7.34 -34.10 -48.85
N ALA A 3 7.33 -33.22 -47.85
CA ALA A 3 8.36 -33.11 -46.82
C ALA A 3 7.83 -32.58 -45.47
N LEU A 4 7.74 -33.49 -44.50
CA LEU A 4 7.98 -33.25 -43.09
C LEU A 4 9.50 -33.26 -42.87
N ARG A 5 10.05 -32.30 -42.10
CA ARG A 5 11.13 -32.44 -41.10
C ARG A 5 11.84 -31.10 -40.86
N GLY A 6 11.97 -30.71 -39.58
CA GLY A 6 13.18 -29.98 -39.17
C GLY A 6 13.06 -28.68 -38.38
N ILE A 7 12.01 -28.43 -37.60
CA ILE A 7 12.16 -27.47 -36.47
C ILE A 7 12.75 -28.28 -35.31
N THR A 8 14.07 -28.23 -35.22
CA THR A 8 14.87 -29.02 -34.29
C THR A 8 14.70 -28.52 -32.85
N ARG A 9 14.79 -29.47 -31.90
CA ARG A 9 14.83 -29.31 -30.43
C ARG A 9 15.88 -28.32 -29.89
N SER A 10 16.59 -27.56 -30.72
CA SER A 10 17.69 -26.66 -30.33
C SER A 10 17.23 -25.26 -29.88
N SER A 11 16.08 -24.77 -30.34
CA SER A 11 15.55 -23.45 -29.94
C SER A 11 14.99 -23.43 -28.51
N PHE A 12 14.46 -24.56 -28.02
CA PHE A 12 14.02 -24.71 -26.63
C PHE A 12 15.16 -24.91 -25.63
N ASN A 13 16.30 -25.49 -26.06
CA ASN A 13 17.46 -25.67 -25.18
C ASN A 13 18.26 -24.37 -25.02
N ASN A 14 18.30 -23.48 -26.01
CA ASN A 14 19.01 -22.20 -25.87
C ASN A 14 18.31 -21.21 -24.92
N LEU A 15 16.98 -21.29 -24.75
CA LEU A 15 16.29 -20.53 -23.69
C LEU A 15 16.61 -21.06 -22.29
N LYS A 16 16.71 -22.40 -22.11
CA LYS A 16 17.13 -23.03 -20.85
C LYS A 16 18.59 -22.75 -20.47
N VAL A 17 19.46 -22.53 -21.45
CA VAL A 17 20.89 -22.26 -21.20
C VAL A 17 21.13 -20.80 -20.79
N ARG A 18 20.34 -19.83 -21.27
CA ARG A 18 20.43 -18.42 -20.82
C ARG A 18 19.76 -18.14 -19.46
N THR A 19 18.70 -18.86 -19.11
CA THR A 19 18.08 -18.78 -17.76
C THR A 19 18.90 -19.48 -16.67
N ARG A 20 19.75 -20.46 -17.03
CA ARG A 20 20.69 -21.11 -16.08
C ARG A 20 21.72 -20.16 -15.48
N TYR A 21 22.10 -19.08 -16.16
CA TYR A 21 23.04 -18.08 -15.62
C TYR A 21 22.42 -17.18 -14.53
N LEU A 22 21.10 -17.28 -14.30
CA LEU A 22 20.40 -16.58 -13.22
C LEU A 22 19.92 -17.52 -12.10
N HIS A 23 20.30 -18.82 -12.11
CA HIS A 23 19.60 -19.83 -11.31
C HIS A 23 20.34 -20.40 -10.09
N ASN A 24 19.52 -20.59 -9.05
CA ASN A 24 19.69 -21.22 -7.74
C ASN A 24 20.57 -20.57 -6.67
N SER A 25 21.69 -19.92 -6.98
CA SER A 25 22.53 -19.32 -5.91
C SER A 25 22.31 -17.82 -5.70
N SER A 26 21.89 -17.06 -6.71
CA SER A 26 21.74 -15.60 -6.59
C SER A 26 20.38 -15.19 -6.04
N LEU A 27 19.27 -15.78 -6.52
CA LEU A 27 17.92 -15.48 -6.03
C LEU A 27 17.72 -15.96 -4.59
N SER A 28 18.24 -17.13 -4.22
CA SER A 28 18.26 -17.57 -2.81
C SER A 28 19.10 -16.66 -1.94
N LYS A 29 20.31 -16.26 -2.38
CA LYS A 29 21.14 -15.27 -1.67
C LYS A 29 20.49 -13.88 -1.57
N LEU A 30 19.77 -13.44 -2.61
CA LEU A 30 19.05 -12.17 -2.63
C LEU A 30 17.84 -12.20 -1.69
N MET A 31 17.18 -13.36 -1.52
CA MET A 31 16.07 -13.56 -0.57
C MET A 31 16.54 -13.68 0.89
N THR A 32 17.83 -13.93 1.15
CA THR A 32 18.38 -14.13 2.51
C THR A 32 19.17 -12.94 3.05
N ASN A 33 19.60 -12.02 2.20
CA ASN A 33 20.45 -10.91 2.65
C ASN A 33 19.59 -9.81 3.30
N GLU A 34 19.76 -9.63 4.61
CA GLU A 34 19.05 -8.69 5.52
C GLU A 34 17.71 -9.17 6.08
N VAL A 35 17.64 -10.45 6.41
CA VAL A 35 16.63 -10.96 7.33
C VAL A 35 17.38 -11.38 8.60
N SER A 36 16.99 -10.85 9.77
CA SER A 36 17.45 -11.37 11.06
C SER A 36 17.36 -12.90 11.04
N THR A 37 18.37 -13.60 11.56
CA THR A 37 18.48 -15.07 11.55
C THR A 37 17.22 -15.80 12.00
N ASN A 38 16.31 -15.10 12.69
CA ASN A 38 15.09 -15.61 13.28
C ASN A 38 13.89 -15.69 12.31
N TYR A 39 13.99 -15.30 11.04
CA TYR A 39 12.86 -15.32 10.11
C TYR A 39 13.16 -16.15 8.84
N MET A 40 12.16 -16.87 8.36
CA MET A 40 12.21 -17.65 7.12
C MET A 40 11.11 -17.25 6.14
N GLN A 41 11.45 -17.23 4.86
CA GLN A 41 10.47 -17.05 3.79
C GLN A 41 9.63 -18.35 3.68
N PRO A 42 8.30 -18.28 3.83
CA PRO A 42 7.45 -19.44 3.53
C PRO A 42 7.51 -19.79 2.04
N GLU A 43 7.53 -21.09 1.76
CA GLU A 43 7.51 -21.64 0.41
C GLU A 43 6.31 -22.58 0.20
N PRO A 44 5.65 -22.54 -0.98
CA PRO A 44 4.65 -23.53 -1.36
C PRO A 44 5.24 -24.93 -1.53
N ASN A 45 4.45 -25.94 -1.17
CA ASN A 45 4.74 -27.32 -1.57
C ASN A 45 4.37 -27.55 -3.04
N ALA A 46 4.89 -28.63 -3.64
CA ALA A 46 4.66 -28.96 -5.05
C ALA A 46 3.18 -29.13 -5.46
N ASN A 47 2.31 -29.46 -4.50
CA ASN A 47 0.87 -29.66 -4.72
C ASN A 47 -0.01 -28.48 -4.24
N ASP A 48 0.59 -27.45 -3.63
CA ASP A 48 -0.16 -26.28 -3.14
C ASP A 48 -0.54 -25.37 -4.30
N GLU A 49 -1.80 -24.95 -4.44
CA GLU A 49 -2.23 -24.04 -5.51
C GLU A 49 -1.60 -22.66 -5.34
N ILE A 50 -1.06 -22.10 -6.42
CA ILE A 50 -0.38 -20.80 -6.40
C ILE A 50 -1.17 -19.81 -7.24
N ILE A 51 -1.84 -18.88 -6.57
CA ILE A 51 -2.70 -17.89 -7.19
C ILE A 51 -1.98 -16.55 -7.19
N VAL A 52 -1.65 -16.03 -8.37
CA VAL A 52 -0.95 -14.76 -8.52
C VAL A 52 -1.97 -13.67 -8.80
N ALA A 53 -2.11 -12.71 -7.88
CA ALA A 53 -2.92 -11.51 -8.11
C ALA A 53 -2.24 -10.60 -9.14
N MET A 54 -2.87 -10.44 -10.30
CA MET A 54 -2.34 -9.72 -11.44
C MET A 54 -3.05 -8.39 -11.64
N SER A 55 -2.28 -7.34 -11.92
CA SER A 55 -2.78 -5.96 -12.10
C SER A 55 -2.34 -5.33 -13.43
N SER A 56 -1.96 -6.15 -14.42
CA SER A 56 -1.31 -5.75 -15.69
C SER A 56 0.06 -5.05 -15.54
N GLY A 57 0.53 -4.83 -14.31
CA GLY A 57 1.81 -4.19 -14.01
C GLY A 57 2.97 -5.19 -13.98
N VAL A 58 4.17 -4.67 -14.24
CA VAL A 58 5.43 -5.43 -14.28
C VAL A 58 5.67 -6.26 -13.01
N ASP A 59 5.31 -5.73 -11.85
CA ASP A 59 5.55 -6.34 -10.55
C ASP A 59 4.80 -7.67 -10.41
N SER A 60 3.50 -7.66 -10.71
CA SER A 60 2.69 -8.87 -10.73
C SER A 60 3.07 -9.86 -11.84
N SER A 61 3.54 -9.36 -12.99
CA SER A 61 4.03 -10.21 -14.08
C SER A 61 5.28 -10.98 -13.69
N VAL A 62 6.22 -10.33 -12.98
CA VAL A 62 7.44 -10.97 -12.48
C VAL A 62 7.10 -11.99 -11.40
N CYS A 63 6.16 -11.69 -10.50
CA CYS A 63 5.66 -12.69 -9.55
C CYS A 63 5.12 -13.93 -10.27
N ALA A 64 4.32 -13.76 -11.32
CA ALA A 64 3.79 -14.88 -12.10
C ALA A 64 4.92 -15.71 -12.73
N ALA A 65 5.90 -15.07 -13.36
CA ALA A 65 7.02 -15.75 -14.00
C ALA A 65 7.88 -16.53 -12.99
N LEU A 66 8.21 -15.92 -11.84
CA LEU A 66 9.02 -16.56 -10.78
C LEU A 66 8.41 -17.86 -10.27
N TYR A 67 7.09 -17.91 -10.12
CA TYR A 67 6.40 -19.12 -9.66
C TYR A 67 6.12 -20.10 -10.80
N ALA A 68 5.75 -19.63 -12.00
CA ALA A 68 5.51 -20.50 -13.15
C ALA A 68 6.77 -21.28 -13.60
N GLU A 69 7.96 -20.74 -13.35
CA GLU A 69 9.21 -21.44 -13.61
C GLU A 69 9.44 -22.63 -12.65
N LYS A 70 8.95 -22.53 -11.41
CA LYS A 70 9.21 -23.51 -10.34
C LYS A 70 8.07 -24.50 -10.12
N TYR A 71 6.83 -24.11 -10.41
CA TYR A 71 5.62 -24.83 -10.04
C TYR A 71 4.68 -25.00 -11.25
N LYS A 72 3.95 -26.12 -11.27
CA LYS A 72 3.01 -26.45 -12.37
C LYS A 72 1.57 -26.00 -12.11
N ASN A 73 1.23 -25.73 -10.86
CA ASN A 73 -0.10 -25.40 -10.36
C ASN A 73 -0.22 -23.90 -10.05
N VAL A 74 0.29 -23.08 -10.97
CA VAL A 74 0.23 -21.63 -10.91
C VAL A 74 -0.93 -21.12 -11.77
N ARG A 75 -1.68 -20.15 -11.26
CA ARG A 75 -2.77 -19.49 -11.99
C ARG A 75 -2.77 -17.98 -11.72
N GLY A 76 -3.09 -17.20 -12.74
CA GLY A 76 -3.31 -15.76 -12.60
C GLY A 76 -4.75 -15.44 -12.18
N ILE A 77 -4.94 -14.43 -11.33
CA ILE A 77 -6.26 -13.88 -11.01
C ILE A 77 -6.26 -12.37 -11.15
N TYR A 78 -7.20 -11.83 -11.92
CA TYR A 78 -7.40 -10.40 -12.12
C TYR A 78 -8.68 -9.93 -11.43
N MET A 79 -8.57 -8.87 -10.63
CA MET A 79 -9.69 -8.27 -9.92
C MET A 79 -10.19 -7.04 -10.69
N ALA A 80 -11.41 -7.09 -11.20
CA ALA A 80 -12.11 -5.94 -11.75
C ALA A 80 -12.93 -5.26 -10.61
N ASN A 81 -12.41 -4.14 -10.10
CA ASN A 81 -12.97 -3.47 -8.92
C ASN A 81 -13.66 -2.15 -9.25
N TRP A 82 -13.63 -1.71 -10.51
CA TRP A 82 -14.22 -0.44 -10.93
C TRP A 82 -14.57 -0.51 -12.42
N SER A 83 -15.84 -0.26 -12.78
CA SER A 83 -16.34 -0.33 -14.15
C SER A 83 -16.59 1.03 -14.80
N GLN A 84 -16.64 2.13 -14.04
CA GLN A 84 -16.89 3.46 -14.64
C GLN A 84 -15.79 3.88 -15.63
N THR A 85 -14.60 3.26 -15.55
CA THR A 85 -13.50 3.36 -16.52
C THR A 85 -13.36 2.10 -17.37
N ALA A 86 -14.48 1.50 -17.83
CA ALA A 86 -14.55 0.20 -18.52
C ALA A 86 -13.47 -0.04 -19.60
N LYS A 87 -13.04 1.01 -20.33
CA LYS A 87 -11.97 0.92 -21.33
C LYS A 87 -10.61 0.53 -20.72
N CYS A 88 -10.26 1.07 -19.55
CA CYS A 88 -9.01 0.73 -18.86
C CYS A 88 -9.05 -0.70 -18.32
N THR A 89 -10.15 -1.10 -17.71
CA THR A 89 -10.33 -2.44 -17.12
C THR A 89 -10.24 -3.55 -18.17
N GLU A 90 -10.84 -3.36 -19.36
CA GLU A 90 -10.72 -4.34 -20.45
C GLU A 90 -9.31 -4.40 -21.05
N SER A 91 -8.64 -3.24 -21.18
CA SER A 91 -7.25 -3.20 -21.63
C SER A 91 -6.33 -3.95 -20.68
N ASP A 92 -6.45 -3.70 -19.37
CA ASP A 92 -5.65 -4.38 -18.35
C ASP A 92 -5.95 -5.87 -18.28
N TRP A 93 -7.21 -6.28 -18.45
CA TRP A 93 -7.56 -7.69 -18.52
C TRP A 93 -6.97 -8.39 -19.74
N ASN A 94 -6.98 -7.74 -20.91
CA ASN A 94 -6.34 -8.27 -22.11
C ASN A 94 -4.82 -8.40 -21.93
N ASP A 95 -4.21 -7.43 -21.23
CA ASP A 95 -2.79 -7.46 -20.88
C ASP A 95 -2.46 -8.66 -19.97
N VAL A 96 -3.28 -8.91 -18.95
CA VAL A 96 -3.14 -10.08 -18.06
C VAL A 96 -3.27 -11.39 -18.83
N LYS A 97 -4.29 -11.54 -19.68
CA LYS A 97 -4.45 -12.74 -20.51
C LYS A 97 -3.21 -13.01 -21.37
N LYS A 98 -2.63 -11.96 -21.96
CA LYS A 98 -1.41 -12.07 -22.75
C LYS A 98 -0.23 -12.59 -21.92
N ILE A 99 0.01 -12.00 -20.74
CA ILE A 99 1.08 -12.46 -19.84
C ILE A 99 0.87 -13.93 -19.44
N CYS A 100 -0.35 -14.31 -19.09
CA CYS A 100 -0.66 -15.68 -18.68
C CYS A 100 -0.48 -16.68 -19.82
N ASN A 101 -0.85 -16.31 -21.05
CA ASN A 101 -0.60 -17.11 -22.24
C ASN A 101 0.91 -17.28 -22.50
N ASP A 102 1.68 -16.19 -22.41
CA ASP A 102 3.14 -16.22 -22.61
C ASP A 102 3.84 -17.12 -21.56
N LEU A 103 3.31 -17.16 -20.34
CA LEU A 103 3.80 -18.01 -19.24
C LEU A 103 3.18 -19.42 -19.22
N ASN A 104 2.24 -19.73 -20.13
CA ASN A 104 1.48 -20.98 -20.17
C ASN A 104 0.80 -21.33 -18.83
N ILE A 105 0.17 -20.33 -18.20
CA ILE A 105 -0.63 -20.50 -16.98
C ILE A 105 -2.08 -20.08 -17.25
N PRO A 106 -3.09 -20.75 -16.64
CA PRO A 106 -4.47 -20.30 -16.71
C PRO A 106 -4.64 -18.96 -15.99
N CYS A 107 -5.62 -18.18 -16.41
CA CYS A 107 -6.04 -16.98 -15.70
C CYS A 107 -7.55 -16.86 -15.60
N GLU A 108 -8.01 -16.21 -14.53
CA GLU A 108 -9.42 -15.90 -14.32
C GLU A 108 -9.62 -14.43 -13.94
N ARG A 109 -10.83 -13.94 -14.19
CA ARG A 109 -11.28 -12.61 -13.81
C ARG A 109 -12.37 -12.73 -12.78
N VAL A 110 -12.24 -11.98 -11.69
CA VAL A 110 -13.26 -11.82 -10.65
C VAL A 110 -13.70 -10.37 -10.59
N ASN A 111 -14.93 -10.13 -10.16
CA ASN A 111 -15.48 -8.80 -9.99
C ASN A 111 -15.77 -8.57 -8.51
N PHE A 112 -15.15 -7.53 -7.93
CA PHE A 112 -15.40 -7.07 -6.56
C PHE A 112 -15.77 -5.59 -6.52
N GLU A 113 -16.37 -5.06 -7.58
CA GLU A 113 -16.76 -3.66 -7.70
C GLU A 113 -17.78 -3.25 -6.64
N LYS A 114 -18.78 -4.12 -6.37
CA LYS A 114 -19.78 -3.85 -5.34
C LYS A 114 -19.14 -3.72 -3.97
N GLU A 115 -18.22 -4.63 -3.64
CA GLU A 115 -17.51 -4.63 -2.37
C GLU A 115 -16.54 -3.46 -2.28
N TYR A 116 -15.86 -3.13 -3.37
CA TYR A 116 -15.01 -1.94 -3.43
C TYR A 116 -15.81 -0.65 -3.18
N TRP A 117 -16.97 -0.53 -3.81
CA TRP A 117 -17.85 0.61 -3.64
C TRP A 117 -18.29 0.78 -2.18
N ASN A 118 -18.80 -0.29 -1.57
CA ASN A 118 -19.37 -0.24 -0.24
C ASN A 118 -18.33 -0.16 0.89
N GLU A 119 -17.20 -0.87 0.76
CA GLU A 119 -16.22 -1.04 1.85
C GLU A 119 -15.02 -0.08 1.74
N VAL A 120 -14.81 0.55 0.58
CA VAL A 120 -13.65 1.42 0.34
C VAL A 120 -14.08 2.79 -0.13
N PHE A 121 -14.85 2.86 -1.21
CA PHE A 121 -15.18 4.12 -1.87
C PHE A 121 -16.12 4.99 -1.03
N GLN A 122 -17.27 4.45 -0.64
CA GLN A 122 -18.26 5.17 0.14
C GLN A 122 -17.71 5.61 1.53
N PRO A 123 -17.01 4.76 2.30
CA PRO A 123 -16.37 5.20 3.54
C PRO A 123 -15.33 6.31 3.33
N MET A 124 -14.55 6.24 2.24
CA MET A 124 -13.61 7.30 1.88
C MET A 124 -14.33 8.64 1.63
N VAL A 125 -15.42 8.63 0.85
CA VAL A 125 -16.23 9.83 0.59
C VAL A 125 -16.77 10.41 1.91
N GLN A 126 -17.33 9.57 2.78
CA GLN A 126 -17.83 10.00 4.10
C GLN A 126 -16.74 10.61 5.00
N MET A 127 -15.51 10.10 4.92
CA MET A 127 -14.37 10.70 5.64
C MET A 127 -14.00 12.06 5.06
N TYR A 128 -13.99 12.21 3.74
CA TYR A 128 -13.79 13.51 3.10
C TYR A 128 -14.91 14.50 3.46
N GLU A 129 -16.19 14.10 3.45
CA GLU A 129 -17.29 14.96 3.87
C GLU A 129 -17.09 15.53 5.29
N LYS A 130 -16.50 14.74 6.19
CA LYS A 130 -16.10 15.16 7.54
C LYS A 130 -14.80 15.98 7.57
N GLY A 131 -14.24 16.34 6.42
CA GLY A 131 -13.00 17.09 6.26
C GLY A 131 -11.72 16.32 6.62
N LEU A 132 -11.78 14.99 6.79
CA LEU A 132 -10.61 14.15 7.02
C LEU A 132 -9.83 13.92 5.72
N THR A 133 -8.64 13.34 5.81
CA THR A 133 -7.84 12.90 4.65
C THR A 133 -7.64 11.39 4.71
N PRO A 134 -8.57 10.58 4.17
CA PRO A 134 -8.46 9.12 4.17
C PRO A 134 -7.36 8.58 3.26
N ASN A 135 -6.99 7.31 3.46
CA ASN A 135 -6.15 6.53 2.55
C ASN A 135 -6.91 5.30 2.01
N PRO A 136 -7.55 5.40 0.82
CA PRO A 136 -8.37 4.32 0.29
C PRO A 136 -7.56 3.08 -0.13
N ASP A 137 -6.25 3.18 -0.35
CA ASP A 137 -5.43 2.02 -0.69
C ASP A 137 -5.30 1.05 0.48
N VAL A 138 -5.28 1.57 1.72
CA VAL A 138 -5.32 0.74 2.93
C VAL A 138 -6.63 -0.03 3.01
N GLY A 139 -7.76 0.64 2.76
CA GLY A 139 -9.08 0.01 2.68
C GLY A 139 -9.16 -1.05 1.58
N CYS A 140 -8.65 -0.75 0.37
CA CYS A 140 -8.59 -1.68 -0.75
C CYS A 140 -7.81 -2.96 -0.40
N ASN A 141 -6.65 -2.82 0.26
CA ASN A 141 -5.89 -3.99 0.71
C ASN A 141 -6.68 -4.78 1.77
N LYS A 142 -7.18 -4.12 2.81
CA LYS A 142 -7.89 -4.76 3.93
C LYS A 142 -9.17 -5.50 3.48
N TYR A 143 -10.05 -4.83 2.75
CA TYR A 143 -11.39 -5.33 2.46
C TYR A 143 -11.49 -6.08 1.14
N VAL A 144 -10.72 -5.70 0.12
CA VAL A 144 -10.84 -6.27 -1.23
C VAL A 144 -9.73 -7.30 -1.49
N LYS A 145 -8.45 -6.86 -1.52
CA LYS A 145 -7.33 -7.75 -1.91
C LYS A 145 -7.04 -8.85 -0.89
N PHE A 146 -7.18 -8.57 0.40
CA PHE A 146 -6.94 -9.54 1.48
C PHE A 146 -8.22 -9.86 2.28
N GLY A 147 -9.35 -9.25 1.93
CA GLY A 147 -10.67 -9.63 2.44
C GLY A 147 -11.39 -10.51 1.43
N LYS A 148 -12.15 -9.89 0.53
CA LYS A 148 -13.01 -10.60 -0.45
C LYS A 148 -12.26 -11.56 -1.36
N MET A 149 -11.04 -11.24 -1.75
CA MET A 149 -10.23 -12.18 -2.53
C MET A 149 -9.90 -13.45 -1.75
N ILE A 150 -9.52 -13.32 -0.48
CA ILE A 150 -9.23 -14.48 0.40
C ILE A 150 -10.51 -15.28 0.66
N GLU A 151 -11.65 -14.62 0.88
CA GLU A 151 -12.96 -15.29 1.01
C GLU A 151 -13.31 -16.08 -0.26
N HIS A 152 -13.10 -15.50 -1.44
CA HIS A 152 -13.33 -16.14 -2.73
C HIS A 152 -12.43 -17.38 -2.89
N LEU A 153 -11.13 -17.26 -2.63
CA LEU A 153 -10.19 -18.38 -2.75
C LEU A 153 -10.49 -19.49 -1.72
N THR A 154 -10.84 -19.13 -0.49
CA THR A 154 -11.22 -20.09 0.55
C THR A 154 -12.44 -20.93 0.13
N LYS A 155 -13.45 -20.29 -0.48
CA LYS A 155 -14.63 -20.97 -1.03
C LYS A 155 -14.31 -21.81 -2.26
N LYS A 156 -13.35 -21.39 -3.07
CA LYS A 156 -12.94 -22.12 -4.28
C LYS A 156 -12.14 -23.39 -3.97
N PHE A 157 -11.30 -23.35 -2.93
CA PHE A 157 -10.39 -24.44 -2.58
C PHE A 157 -10.78 -25.17 -1.29
N SER A 158 -12.08 -25.25 -0.98
CA SER A 158 -12.61 -25.76 0.30
C SER A 158 -12.35 -27.24 0.59
N ASN A 159 -11.89 -28.03 -0.40
CA ASN A 159 -11.63 -29.46 -0.27
C ASN A 159 -10.25 -29.79 0.35
N ASN A 160 -9.82 -29.03 1.37
CA ASN A 160 -8.51 -29.13 2.02
C ASN A 160 -7.30 -28.95 1.07
N GLN A 161 -7.51 -28.37 -0.12
CA GLN A 161 -6.41 -28.03 -1.00
C GLN A 161 -5.76 -26.75 -0.49
N LYS A 162 -4.51 -26.87 -0.03
CA LYS A 162 -3.74 -25.70 0.39
C LYS A 162 -3.47 -24.80 -0.80
N TRP A 163 -3.59 -23.50 -0.58
CA TRP A 163 -3.39 -22.49 -1.61
C TRP A 163 -2.63 -21.28 -1.04
N TRP A 164 -1.95 -20.56 -1.93
CA TRP A 164 -1.20 -19.35 -1.64
C TRP A 164 -1.61 -18.22 -2.56
N LEU A 165 -1.81 -17.03 -2.00
CA LEU A 165 -1.98 -15.81 -2.76
C LEU A 165 -0.64 -15.08 -2.89
N VAL A 166 -0.11 -15.05 -4.11
CA VAL A 166 1.09 -14.30 -4.45
C VAL A 166 0.69 -12.91 -4.92
N THR A 167 1.31 -11.87 -4.38
CA THR A 167 1.07 -10.49 -4.82
C THR A 167 2.36 -9.77 -5.20
N GLY A 168 2.25 -8.76 -6.07
CA GLY A 168 3.36 -7.88 -6.45
C GLY A 168 3.57 -6.71 -5.47
N HIS A 169 3.39 -6.92 -4.17
CA HIS A 169 3.66 -5.87 -3.18
C HIS A 169 5.12 -5.89 -2.72
N TYR A 170 5.69 -4.70 -2.52
CA TYR A 170 7.02 -4.49 -1.94
C TYR A 170 6.96 -4.51 -0.41
N ALA A 171 6.61 -5.67 0.14
CA ALA A 171 6.68 -5.97 1.57
C ALA A 171 7.04 -7.46 1.72
N ARG A 172 7.38 -7.91 2.91
CA ARG A 172 7.78 -9.30 3.14
C ARG A 172 6.84 -9.92 4.17
N ILE A 173 6.35 -11.13 3.88
CA ILE A 173 5.65 -11.94 4.87
C ILE A 173 6.58 -13.08 5.25
N MET A 174 7.02 -13.08 6.51
CA MET A 174 8.05 -13.99 6.99
C MET A 174 7.54 -14.78 8.20
N LYS A 175 7.95 -16.04 8.28
CA LYS A 175 7.66 -16.89 9.42
C LYS A 175 8.77 -16.77 10.46
N CYS A 176 8.43 -16.39 11.69
CA CYS A 176 9.37 -16.38 12.80
C CYS A 176 9.74 -17.82 13.15
N GLN A 177 11.03 -18.14 13.26
CA GLN A 177 11.53 -19.47 13.57
C GLN A 177 11.21 -19.89 15.01
N THR A 178 11.21 -18.94 15.95
CA THR A 178 11.00 -19.24 17.38
C THR A 178 9.53 -19.36 17.73
N SER A 179 8.68 -18.42 17.28
CA SER A 179 7.24 -18.44 17.57
C SER A 179 6.40 -19.18 16.54
N ASN A 180 6.98 -19.51 15.37
CA ASN A 180 6.28 -20.11 14.24
C ASN A 180 5.16 -19.22 13.64
N GLU A 181 5.06 -17.96 14.06
CA GLU A 181 4.06 -16.99 13.58
C GLU A 181 4.48 -16.31 12.27
N TYR A 182 3.50 -15.95 11.46
CA TYR A 182 3.69 -15.15 10.25
C TYR A 182 3.63 -13.67 10.59
N ASN A 183 4.59 -12.91 10.06
CA ASN A 183 4.77 -11.50 10.36
C ASN A 183 4.87 -10.70 9.06
N LEU A 184 4.25 -9.52 9.05
CA LEU A 184 4.46 -8.53 8.01
C LEU A 184 5.72 -7.71 8.32
N LEU A 185 6.64 -7.65 7.37
CA LEU A 185 7.88 -6.90 7.44
C LEU A 185 7.94 -5.89 6.29
N ARG A 186 8.70 -4.82 6.51
CA ARG A 186 9.07 -3.85 5.48
C ARG A 186 9.74 -4.53 4.29
N GLY A 187 9.48 -4.02 3.10
CA GLY A 187 10.22 -4.43 1.89
C GLY A 187 11.71 -4.13 2.03
N TYR A 188 12.54 -4.96 1.40
CA TYR A 188 13.99 -4.77 1.34
C TYR A 188 14.33 -3.41 0.71
N TYR A 189 13.64 -3.05 -0.37
CA TYR A 189 13.85 -1.79 -1.06
C TYR A 189 13.00 -0.66 -0.46
N LYS A 190 13.55 0.01 0.56
CA LYS A 190 12.86 1.05 1.36
C LYS A 190 12.13 2.11 0.54
N SER A 191 12.69 2.58 -0.58
CA SER A 191 12.08 3.62 -1.43
C SER A 191 10.83 3.17 -2.19
N LYS A 192 10.51 1.88 -2.14
CA LYS A 192 9.27 1.31 -2.67
C LYS A 192 8.51 0.49 -1.62
N ASP A 193 8.90 0.53 -0.35
CA ASP A 193 8.25 -0.23 0.72
C ASP A 193 6.75 0.06 0.77
N GLN A 194 5.95 -1.00 0.72
CA GLN A 194 4.49 -0.95 0.72
C GLN A 194 3.88 -1.49 2.02
N SER A 195 4.70 -1.82 3.02
CA SER A 195 4.23 -2.32 4.32
C SER A 195 3.21 -1.40 5.00
N TYR A 196 3.37 -0.08 4.82
CA TYR A 196 2.42 0.94 5.31
C TYR A 196 0.99 0.68 4.84
N TYR A 197 0.80 0.39 3.55
CA TYR A 197 -0.52 0.15 2.96
C TYR A 197 -1.11 -1.22 3.35
N LEU A 198 -0.29 -2.10 3.90
CA LEU A 198 -0.64 -3.47 4.28
C LEU A 198 -0.82 -3.62 5.79
N ALA A 199 -0.54 -2.58 6.58
CA ALA A 199 -0.51 -2.67 8.03
C ALA A 199 -1.87 -3.01 8.67
N ASN A 200 -2.98 -2.77 7.97
CA ASN A 200 -4.35 -3.06 8.43
C ASN A 200 -4.94 -4.36 7.83
N ILE A 201 -4.17 -5.19 7.11
CA ILE A 201 -4.69 -6.46 6.60
C ILE A 201 -4.98 -7.42 7.77
N PRO A 202 -5.98 -8.32 7.67
CA PRO A 202 -6.29 -9.21 8.78
C PRO A 202 -5.14 -10.19 9.08
N LYS A 203 -4.65 -10.26 10.34
CA LYS A 203 -3.52 -11.14 10.74
C LYS A 203 -3.62 -12.56 10.18
N ARG A 204 -4.82 -13.14 10.22
CA ARG A 204 -5.10 -14.51 9.74
C ARG A 204 -4.66 -14.79 8.31
N VAL A 205 -4.59 -13.77 7.45
CA VAL A 205 -4.24 -13.94 6.03
C VAL A 205 -2.73 -14.08 5.81
N LEU A 206 -1.91 -13.66 6.78
CA LEU A 206 -0.45 -13.68 6.63
C LEU A 206 0.09 -15.10 6.37
N SER A 207 -0.57 -16.13 6.87
CA SER A 207 -0.17 -17.53 6.65
C SER A 207 -0.45 -18.06 5.24
N GLN A 208 -1.16 -17.31 4.40
CA GLN A 208 -1.60 -17.70 3.06
C GLN A 208 -1.08 -16.78 1.95
N VAL A 209 -0.27 -15.77 2.29
CA VAL A 209 0.16 -14.73 1.34
C VAL A 209 1.67 -14.75 1.14
N LEU A 210 2.08 -14.58 -0.11
CA LEU A 210 3.49 -14.49 -0.53
C LEU A 210 3.74 -13.17 -1.27
N MET A 211 4.89 -12.57 -1.01
CA MET A 211 5.32 -11.29 -1.58
C MET A 211 6.78 -11.40 -2.07
N PRO A 212 7.04 -12.16 -3.14
CA PRO A 212 8.40 -12.57 -3.52
C PRO A 212 9.29 -11.38 -3.91
N ILE A 213 8.71 -10.32 -4.49
CA ILE A 213 9.45 -9.14 -4.91
C ILE A 213 9.77 -8.20 -3.74
N GLY A 214 9.23 -8.44 -2.55
CA GLY A 214 9.59 -7.71 -1.33
C GLY A 214 11.05 -7.88 -0.94
N HIS A 215 11.74 -8.88 -1.49
CA HIS A 215 13.18 -9.13 -1.32
C HIS A 215 14.05 -8.50 -2.41
N LEU A 216 13.43 -7.84 -3.39
CA LEU A 216 14.11 -7.34 -4.58
C LEU A 216 14.06 -5.82 -4.64
N THR A 217 15.08 -5.23 -5.25
CA THR A 217 15.01 -3.83 -5.66
C THR A 217 14.14 -3.69 -6.89
N LYS A 218 13.52 -2.51 -7.09
CA LYS A 218 12.75 -2.23 -8.31
C LYS A 218 13.57 -2.42 -9.60
N PRO A 219 14.86 -2.01 -9.67
CA PRO A 219 15.73 -2.35 -10.78
C PRO A 219 15.85 -3.86 -11.05
N ASN A 220 16.04 -4.68 -10.01
CA ASN A 220 16.11 -6.14 -10.19
C ASN A 220 14.80 -6.72 -10.73
N VAL A 221 13.64 -6.22 -10.28
CA VAL A 221 12.34 -6.64 -10.83
C VAL A 221 12.24 -6.32 -12.33
N ARG A 222 12.66 -5.12 -12.75
CA ARG A 222 12.66 -4.75 -14.18
C ARG A 222 13.67 -5.57 -14.99
N GLU A 223 14.79 -5.95 -14.41
CA GLU A 223 15.77 -6.83 -15.04
C GLU A 223 15.22 -8.24 -15.22
N LEU A 224 14.58 -8.81 -14.19
CA LEU A 224 13.87 -10.10 -14.29
C LEU A 224 12.79 -10.05 -15.37
N ALA A 225 11.99 -8.97 -15.42
CA ALA A 225 10.96 -8.81 -16.44
C ALA A 225 11.54 -8.85 -17.86
N LYS A 226 12.72 -8.23 -18.09
CA LYS A 226 13.44 -8.33 -19.37
C LYS A 226 13.96 -9.74 -19.62
N GLY A 227 14.50 -10.41 -18.59
CA GLY A 227 15.02 -11.78 -18.67
C GLY A 227 13.94 -12.80 -19.06
N TYR A 228 12.72 -12.65 -18.52
CA TYR A 228 11.55 -13.44 -18.89
C TYR A 228 10.87 -12.96 -20.18
N ASN A 229 11.39 -11.94 -20.85
CA ASN A 229 10.82 -11.35 -22.07
C ASN A 229 9.35 -10.89 -21.92
N LEU A 230 9.00 -10.34 -20.75
CA LEU A 230 7.65 -9.85 -20.47
C LEU A 230 7.45 -8.50 -21.16
N HIS A 231 6.35 -8.32 -21.91
CA HIS A 231 6.05 -7.03 -22.57
C HIS A 231 5.79 -5.90 -21.57
N THR A 232 5.43 -6.22 -20.32
CA THR A 232 5.27 -5.24 -19.23
C THR A 232 6.57 -4.66 -18.72
N ALA A 233 7.75 -5.18 -19.12
CA ALA A 233 9.05 -4.71 -18.64
C ALA A 233 9.30 -3.21 -18.82
N LYS A 234 8.69 -2.60 -19.85
CA LYS A 234 8.78 -1.17 -20.16
C LYS A 234 7.61 -0.34 -19.63
N LYS A 235 6.58 -0.96 -19.06
CA LYS A 235 5.39 -0.25 -18.55
C LYS A 235 5.81 0.65 -17.38
N PRO A 236 5.33 1.91 -17.31
CA PRO A 236 5.53 2.75 -16.13
C PRO A 236 4.82 2.12 -14.92
N ASP A 237 5.28 2.48 -13.72
CA ASP A 237 4.58 2.08 -12.50
C ASP A 237 3.24 2.81 -12.43
N SER A 238 2.20 2.12 -11.97
CA SER A 238 0.94 2.78 -11.65
C SER A 238 1.16 3.76 -10.50
N GLN A 239 0.76 5.01 -10.69
CA GLN A 239 0.76 6.06 -9.66
C GLN A 239 -0.67 6.55 -9.45
N GLY A 240 -1.01 6.94 -8.22
CA GLY A 240 -2.34 7.42 -7.85
C GLY A 240 -3.34 6.30 -7.51
N LEU A 241 -4.58 6.70 -7.24
CA LEU A 241 -5.67 5.80 -6.88
C LEU A 241 -6.12 4.99 -8.10
N CYS A 242 -6.45 3.72 -7.89
CA CYS A 242 -6.82 2.79 -8.98
C CYS A 242 -8.00 3.27 -9.86
N PHE A 243 -8.89 4.11 -9.33
CA PHE A 243 -10.11 4.57 -9.97
C PHE A 243 -10.06 6.02 -10.45
N VAL A 244 -8.96 6.75 -10.19
CA VAL A 244 -8.84 8.17 -10.55
C VAL A 244 -7.65 8.36 -11.48
N SER A 245 -7.87 9.08 -12.57
CA SER A 245 -6.79 9.50 -13.47
C SER A 245 -5.74 10.32 -12.72
N GLN A 246 -4.49 10.27 -13.18
CA GLN A 246 -3.29 10.62 -12.41
C GLN A 246 -3.10 12.12 -12.07
N ASP A 247 -4.00 13.02 -12.49
CA ASP A 247 -3.88 14.45 -12.20
C ASP A 247 -4.65 14.85 -10.91
N GLU A 248 -4.04 15.64 -10.03
CA GLU A 248 -4.67 16.12 -8.78
C GLU A 248 -5.95 16.93 -9.01
N ASN A 249 -6.02 17.68 -10.12
CA ASN A 249 -7.22 18.39 -10.53
C ASN A 249 -8.35 17.40 -10.84
N ASN A 250 -8.02 16.23 -11.39
CA ASN A 250 -9.01 15.19 -11.66
C ASN A 250 -9.50 14.54 -10.37
N PHE A 251 -8.65 14.41 -9.33
CA PHE A 251 -9.13 13.89 -8.03
C PHE A 251 -10.10 14.84 -7.34
N ARG A 252 -9.78 16.14 -7.28
CA ARG A 252 -10.70 17.14 -6.71
C ARG A 252 -12.00 17.23 -7.49
N ASN A 253 -11.92 17.25 -8.82
CA ASN A 253 -13.09 17.28 -9.69
C ASN A 253 -13.93 16.01 -9.52
N PHE A 254 -13.28 14.86 -9.42
CA PHE A 254 -13.94 13.59 -9.16
C PHE A 254 -14.70 13.61 -7.83
N LEU A 255 -14.11 14.13 -6.75
CA LEU A 255 -14.80 14.25 -5.47
C LEU A 255 -16.00 15.23 -5.51
N ASN A 256 -15.96 16.27 -6.34
CA ASN A 256 -17.10 17.19 -6.53
C ASN A 256 -18.35 16.48 -7.10
N GLU A 257 -18.19 15.32 -7.76
CA GLU A 257 -19.33 14.53 -8.24
C GLU A 257 -20.09 13.82 -7.10
N TYR A 258 -19.43 13.66 -5.94
CA TYR A 258 -19.96 12.91 -4.79
C TYR A 258 -20.17 13.75 -3.54
N ILE A 259 -19.46 14.88 -3.39
CA ILE A 259 -19.50 15.73 -2.21
C ILE A 259 -20.02 17.11 -2.58
N ALA A 260 -21.13 17.51 -1.97
CA ALA A 260 -21.67 18.86 -2.15
C ALA A 260 -20.68 19.92 -1.61
N PRO A 261 -20.52 21.07 -2.31
CA PRO A 261 -19.75 22.19 -1.77
C PRO A 261 -20.30 22.66 -0.42
N ASN A 262 -19.40 22.87 0.54
CA ASN A 262 -19.71 23.43 1.85
C ASN A 262 -18.74 24.59 2.13
N PRO A 263 -18.97 25.77 1.55
CA PRO A 263 -18.01 26.86 1.60
C PRO A 263 -17.87 27.43 3.01
N GLY A 264 -16.65 27.83 3.34
CA GLY A 264 -16.26 28.31 4.66
C GLY A 264 -15.06 29.25 4.58
N ASN A 265 -14.69 29.86 5.70
CA ASN A 265 -13.65 30.88 5.70
C ASN A 265 -12.24 30.27 5.72
N ILE A 266 -11.32 30.91 5.01
CA ILE A 266 -9.88 30.68 5.19
C ILE A 266 -9.35 31.83 6.04
N ILE A 267 -8.80 31.50 7.19
CA ILE A 267 -8.33 32.46 8.20
C ILE A 267 -6.83 32.29 8.44
N THR A 268 -6.14 33.38 8.75
CA THR A 268 -4.75 33.34 9.22
C THR A 268 -4.69 33.02 10.71
N GLU A 269 -3.48 32.75 11.22
CA GLU A 269 -3.27 32.28 12.59
C GLU A 269 -3.69 33.27 13.70
N ASP A 270 -3.79 34.55 13.36
CA ASP A 270 -4.29 35.68 14.15
C ASP A 270 -5.81 35.89 14.00
N GLY A 271 -6.51 35.04 13.24
CA GLY A 271 -7.95 35.05 13.07
C GLY A 271 -8.46 35.97 11.94
N LYS A 272 -7.59 36.61 11.17
CA LYS A 272 -8.01 37.45 10.05
C LYS A 272 -8.54 36.58 8.90
N ILE A 273 -9.75 36.88 8.44
CA ILE A 273 -10.35 36.25 7.26
C ILE A 273 -9.61 36.72 6.01
N TRP A 274 -9.16 35.77 5.20
CA TRP A 274 -8.38 36.02 3.99
C TRP A 274 -9.11 35.59 2.71
N GLY A 275 -9.97 34.59 2.78
CA GLY A 275 -10.75 34.13 1.64
C GLY A 275 -11.75 33.06 2.03
N GLN A 276 -12.20 32.29 1.03
CA GLN A 276 -13.15 31.19 1.23
C GLN A 276 -12.65 29.92 0.54
N HIS A 277 -12.98 28.76 1.12
CA HIS A 277 -12.82 27.46 0.50
C HIS A 277 -14.17 26.92 0.02
N GLN A 278 -14.16 25.87 -0.81
CA GLN A 278 -15.37 25.18 -1.26
C GLN A 278 -15.75 23.98 -0.37
N GLY A 279 -14.91 23.65 0.59
CA GLY A 279 -15.12 22.57 1.57
C GLY A 279 -13.80 22.20 2.23
N LEU A 280 -13.84 21.77 3.49
CA LEU A 280 -12.64 21.37 4.26
C LEU A 280 -11.86 20.23 3.57
N TRP A 281 -12.55 19.41 2.78
CA TRP A 281 -12.00 18.27 2.05
C TRP A 281 -11.05 18.65 0.91
N HIS A 282 -11.10 19.89 0.40
CA HIS A 282 -10.20 20.36 -0.66
C HIS A 282 -8.74 20.57 -0.23
N ALA A 283 -8.51 20.56 1.08
CA ALA A 283 -7.24 20.84 1.72
C ALA A 283 -6.75 19.63 2.53
N THR A 284 -5.46 19.53 2.77
CA THR A 284 -4.87 18.61 3.75
C THR A 284 -3.92 19.38 4.65
N ILE A 285 -3.83 18.99 5.93
CA ILE A 285 -2.89 19.61 6.87
C ILE A 285 -1.46 19.54 6.29
N GLY A 286 -0.74 20.65 6.36
CA GLY A 286 0.61 20.82 5.83
C GLY A 286 0.72 21.02 4.33
N GLN A 287 -0.40 21.00 3.60
CA GLN A 287 -0.46 21.36 2.18
C GLN A 287 -0.21 22.86 2.02
N LYS A 288 0.46 23.25 0.93
CA LYS A 288 0.57 24.65 0.54
C LYS A 288 -0.83 25.23 0.27
N SER A 289 -1.14 26.37 0.86
CA SER A 289 -2.40 27.08 0.62
C SER A 289 -2.49 27.49 -0.85
N GLY A 290 -3.65 27.25 -1.45
CA GLY A 290 -3.96 27.65 -2.83
C GLY A 290 -4.32 29.13 -2.98
N ILE A 291 -4.54 29.87 -1.88
CA ILE A 291 -4.90 31.29 -1.96
C ILE A 291 -3.65 32.16 -2.20
N SER A 292 -3.79 33.14 -3.10
CA SER A 292 -2.82 34.21 -3.29
C SER A 292 -2.80 35.19 -2.11
N MET A 293 -1.65 35.27 -1.43
CA MET A 293 -1.35 36.26 -0.39
C MET A 293 -0.60 37.46 -1.00
N PRO A 294 -0.71 38.69 -0.47
CA PRO A 294 -0.15 39.90 -1.06
C PRO A 294 1.35 39.92 -0.84
N GLN A 295 2.10 39.41 -1.82
CA GLN A 295 3.55 39.22 -1.71
C GLN A 295 4.35 40.53 -1.63
N GLY A 296 3.72 41.67 -1.97
CA GLY A 296 4.31 43.02 -1.83
C GLY A 296 4.31 43.54 -0.40
N ASP A 297 3.49 42.99 0.50
CA ASP A 297 3.50 43.33 1.93
C ASP A 297 4.47 42.39 2.68
N PRO A 298 5.54 42.89 3.31
CA PRO A 298 6.50 42.05 4.05
C PRO A 298 5.86 41.13 5.10
N ARG A 299 4.71 41.55 5.67
CA ARG A 299 3.96 40.74 6.65
C ARG A 299 3.46 39.45 6.03
N TYR A 300 2.92 39.51 4.81
CA TYR A 300 2.28 38.40 4.13
C TYR A 300 3.15 37.67 3.10
N LYS A 301 4.30 38.27 2.73
CA LYS A 301 5.28 37.69 1.80
C LYS A 301 5.79 36.34 2.27
N GLY A 302 5.62 35.29 1.47
CA GLY A 302 6.06 33.93 1.77
C GLY A 302 5.07 32.85 1.31
N ILE A 303 5.42 31.60 1.59
CA ILE A 303 4.57 30.45 1.32
C ILE A 303 3.74 30.15 2.56
N TRP A 304 2.44 29.93 2.34
CA TRP A 304 1.47 29.64 3.39
C TRP A 304 1.03 28.19 3.31
N PHE A 305 0.72 27.60 4.45
CA PHE A 305 0.35 26.20 4.60
C PHE A 305 -0.92 26.06 5.43
N ILE A 306 -1.74 25.05 5.14
CA ILE A 306 -2.89 24.70 5.97
C ILE A 306 -2.38 24.11 7.29
N SER A 307 -2.67 24.73 8.43
CA SER A 307 -2.25 24.20 9.74
C SER A 307 -3.33 23.42 10.45
N GLU A 308 -4.59 23.76 10.21
CA GLU A 308 -5.72 23.24 10.99
C GLU A 308 -6.99 23.30 10.14
N LYS A 309 -7.90 22.37 10.42
CA LYS A 309 -9.28 22.39 9.93
C LYS A 309 -10.20 22.46 11.14
N ARG A 310 -11.00 23.50 11.24
CA ARG A 310 -11.97 23.67 12.32
C ARG A 310 -13.32 23.24 11.81
N TYR A 311 -13.73 22.05 12.25
CA TYR A 311 -14.98 21.43 11.80
C TYR A 311 -16.21 22.21 12.30
N ASP A 312 -16.19 22.66 13.55
CA ASP A 312 -17.33 23.34 14.17
C ASP A 312 -17.64 24.72 13.54
N THR A 313 -16.59 25.44 13.13
CA THR A 313 -16.72 26.77 12.50
C THR A 313 -16.65 26.73 10.98
N ASN A 314 -16.39 25.56 10.39
CA ASN A 314 -16.12 25.38 8.95
C ASN A 314 -15.02 26.33 8.45
N GLU A 315 -13.85 26.30 9.11
CA GLU A 315 -12.72 27.18 8.79
C GLU A 315 -11.45 26.39 8.46
N LEU A 316 -10.67 26.90 7.49
CA LEU A 316 -9.29 26.48 7.26
C LEU A 316 -8.34 27.52 7.84
N VAL A 317 -7.45 27.08 8.72
CA VAL A 317 -6.41 27.95 9.28
C VAL A 317 -5.14 27.83 8.45
N ILE A 318 -4.58 28.96 8.05
CA ILE A 318 -3.31 29.03 7.32
C ILE A 318 -2.21 29.72 8.12
N VAL A 319 -1.01 29.20 7.99
CA VAL A 319 0.20 29.70 8.67
C VAL A 319 1.30 29.96 7.67
N LYS A 320 2.16 30.95 7.99
CA LYS A 320 3.28 31.34 7.15
C LYS A 320 4.51 30.49 7.45
N GLY A 321 5.13 29.95 6.39
CA GLY A 321 6.39 29.24 6.46
C GLY A 321 6.25 27.74 6.75
N ASN A 322 7.16 26.96 6.16
CA ASN A 322 7.12 25.50 6.25
C ASN A 322 7.43 24.96 7.66
N ASN A 323 8.15 25.75 8.45
CA ASN A 323 8.63 25.41 9.79
C ASN A 323 7.82 26.13 10.89
N ASN A 324 6.61 26.61 10.59
CA ASN A 324 5.75 27.22 11.60
C ASN A 324 5.36 26.19 12.66
N ASP A 325 5.53 26.53 13.95
CA ASP A 325 5.31 25.62 15.08
C ASP A 325 3.91 25.00 15.13
N ARG A 326 2.88 25.67 14.60
CA ARG A 326 1.52 25.12 14.55
C ARG A 326 1.40 23.87 13.67
N LEU A 327 2.31 23.68 12.72
CA LEU A 327 2.38 22.49 11.88
C LEU A 327 2.97 21.28 12.61
N PHE A 328 3.56 21.48 13.79
CA PHE A 328 4.32 20.46 14.51
C PHE A 328 3.58 20.03 15.78
N LYS A 329 3.29 18.74 15.86
CA LYS A 329 2.56 18.11 16.98
C LYS A 329 3.35 16.90 17.47
N LYS A 330 3.17 16.53 18.73
CA LYS A 330 3.91 15.43 19.36
C LYS A 330 2.99 14.26 19.71
N GLY A 331 1.72 14.53 19.98
CA GLY A 331 0.73 13.54 20.34
C GLY A 331 -0.16 13.11 19.18
N LEU A 332 -0.56 11.84 19.18
CA LEU A 332 -1.48 11.22 18.22
C LEU A 332 -2.51 10.37 18.95
N LYS A 333 -3.80 10.69 18.79
CA LYS A 333 -4.90 9.80 19.15
C LYS A 333 -5.30 8.99 17.92
N VAL A 334 -5.22 7.68 18.04
CA VAL A 334 -5.47 6.75 16.94
C VAL A 334 -6.59 5.80 17.32
N LYS A 335 -7.61 5.70 16.46
CA LYS A 335 -8.76 4.81 16.66
C LYS A 335 -8.73 3.63 15.72
N GLU A 336 -9.62 2.66 15.99
CA GLU A 336 -9.81 1.47 15.15
C GLU A 336 -8.48 0.70 14.92
N TRP A 337 -7.67 0.63 15.98
CA TRP A 337 -6.38 -0.01 15.96
C TRP A 337 -6.52 -1.51 15.72
N SER A 338 -5.74 -2.02 14.77
CA SER A 338 -5.66 -3.43 14.43
C SER A 338 -4.23 -3.93 14.62
N TRP A 339 -4.07 -4.91 15.49
CA TRP A 339 -2.80 -5.58 15.73
C TRP A 339 -2.53 -6.69 14.70
N LEU A 340 -1.26 -6.85 14.35
CA LEU A 340 -0.72 -7.97 13.55
C LEU A 340 0.02 -9.00 14.44
N MET A 341 -0.19 -8.93 15.75
CA MET A 341 0.38 -9.81 16.77
C MET A 341 -0.69 -10.17 17.80
N ASP A 342 -0.54 -11.31 18.47
CA ASP A 342 -1.53 -11.77 19.47
C ASP A 342 -1.18 -11.27 20.87
N ASP A 343 0.09 -11.33 21.24
CA ASP A 343 0.57 -10.84 22.54
C ASP A 343 1.05 -9.39 22.43
N ILE A 344 0.36 -8.49 23.11
CA ILE A 344 0.69 -7.05 23.18
C ILE A 344 1.26 -6.62 24.54
N SER A 345 1.51 -7.56 25.45
CA SER A 345 1.95 -7.27 26.83
C SER A 345 3.29 -6.54 26.88
N ALA A 346 4.21 -6.89 25.96
CA ALA A 346 5.53 -6.29 25.87
C ALA A 346 5.58 -4.94 25.13
N ILE A 347 4.44 -4.39 24.65
CA ILE A 347 4.46 -3.14 23.87
C ILE A 347 4.95 -1.95 24.71
N SER A 348 4.50 -1.84 25.96
CA SER A 348 4.93 -0.76 26.84
C SER A 348 6.43 -0.83 27.14
N GLU A 349 6.94 -2.01 27.48
CA GLU A 349 8.37 -2.25 27.72
C GLU A 349 9.22 -1.91 26.50
N LYS A 350 8.84 -2.40 25.31
CA LYS A 350 9.54 -2.08 24.05
C LYS A 350 9.53 -0.60 23.71
N CYS A 351 8.48 0.12 24.12
CA CYS A 351 8.40 1.57 23.97
C CYS A 351 9.44 2.26 24.87
N GLU A 352 9.56 1.84 26.13
CA GLU A 352 10.53 2.37 27.10
C GLU A 352 11.98 2.11 26.65
N GLU A 353 12.23 0.97 26.01
CA GLU A 353 13.53 0.64 25.41
C GLU A 353 13.86 1.45 24.13
N GLY A 354 12.91 2.23 23.61
CA GLY A 354 13.10 3.00 22.37
C GLY A 354 13.09 2.15 21.10
N ASN A 355 12.54 0.94 21.15
CA ASN A 355 12.51 -0.01 20.03
C ASN A 355 11.33 0.21 19.06
N LEU A 356 10.41 1.10 19.41
CA LEU A 356 9.19 1.37 18.65
C LEU A 356 9.27 2.69 17.87
N SER A 357 8.74 2.65 16.66
CA SER A 357 8.60 3.83 15.81
C SER A 357 7.28 3.84 15.07
N VAL A 358 6.79 5.01 14.68
CA VAL A 358 5.58 5.15 13.87
C VAL A 358 5.85 5.80 12.53
N GLN A 359 5.06 5.40 11.54
CA GLN A 359 4.93 6.10 10.28
C GLN A 359 3.50 6.62 10.13
N TYR A 360 3.35 7.90 9.77
CA TYR A 360 2.05 8.53 9.49
C TYR A 360 1.87 8.93 8.02
N ARG A 361 2.90 8.68 7.20
CA ARG A 361 2.88 8.85 5.75
C ARG A 361 3.77 7.80 5.08
N SER A 362 3.28 7.17 4.02
CA SER A 362 4.07 6.19 3.26
C SER A 362 5.44 6.75 2.83
N LEU A 363 6.48 5.91 2.92
CA LEU A 363 7.89 6.20 2.61
C LEU A 363 8.57 7.29 3.46
N GLN A 364 7.88 7.85 4.46
CA GLN A 364 8.50 8.72 5.47
C GLN A 364 9.48 7.91 6.33
N GLU A 365 10.56 8.53 6.79
CA GLU A 365 11.34 7.95 7.89
C GLU A 365 10.46 7.84 9.16
N PRO A 366 10.43 6.68 9.84
CA PRO A 366 9.63 6.51 11.05
C PRO A 366 10.08 7.43 12.19
N GLU A 367 9.12 7.97 12.93
CA GLU A 367 9.37 8.78 14.13
C GLU A 367 9.44 7.88 15.37
N ILE A 368 10.42 8.15 16.24
CA ILE A 368 10.58 7.41 17.51
C ILE A 368 9.47 7.79 18.49
N ILE A 369 8.95 6.81 19.21
CA ILE A 369 7.88 6.98 20.19
C ILE A 369 8.49 7.20 21.59
N ASN A 370 7.91 8.13 22.34
CA ASN A 370 8.18 8.38 23.75
C ASN A 370 7.27 7.55 24.66
N SER A 371 5.96 7.50 24.38
CA SER A 371 5.02 6.69 25.14
C SER A 371 3.88 6.18 24.26
N ILE A 372 3.32 5.03 24.66
CA ILE A 372 2.16 4.41 24.03
C ILE A 372 1.18 3.97 25.12
N LYS A 373 -0.09 4.36 24.99
CA LYS A 373 -1.18 3.91 25.88
C LYS A 373 -2.23 3.22 25.04
N ILE A 374 -2.60 2.01 25.45
CA ILE A 374 -3.55 1.17 24.74
C ILE A 374 -4.85 1.14 25.55
N SER A 375 -5.96 1.47 24.90
CA SER A 375 -7.29 1.44 25.50
C SER A 375 -8.28 0.80 24.53
N GLN A 376 -8.67 -0.45 24.78
CA GLN A 376 -9.56 -1.22 23.92
C GLN A 376 -9.06 -1.26 22.45
N SER A 377 -9.74 -0.56 21.54
CA SER A 377 -9.40 -0.43 20.12
C SER A 377 -8.59 0.81 19.80
N ASP A 378 -8.26 1.64 20.78
CA ASP A 378 -7.68 2.95 20.56
C ASP A 378 -6.28 3.00 21.18
N VAL A 379 -5.41 3.79 20.56
CA VAL A 379 -4.01 3.94 20.96
C VAL A 379 -3.67 5.43 20.99
N ASP A 380 -3.13 5.86 22.11
CA ASP A 380 -2.56 7.19 22.29
C ASP A 380 -1.03 7.10 22.22
N ILE A 381 -0.41 7.89 21.35
CA ILE A 381 1.02 7.83 21.04
C ILE A 381 1.62 9.22 21.21
N GLU A 382 2.69 9.32 22.00
CA GLU A 382 3.51 10.53 22.07
C GLU A 382 4.85 10.26 21.39
N LEU A 383 5.26 11.09 20.44
CA LEU A 383 6.55 11.01 19.74
C LEU A 383 7.69 11.57 20.59
N VAL A 384 8.94 11.21 20.35
CA VAL A 384 10.08 11.89 21.01
C VAL A 384 10.23 13.33 20.52
N LYS A 385 10.07 13.54 19.21
CA LYS A 385 10.19 14.85 18.54
C LYS A 385 8.85 15.24 17.93
N LYS A 386 8.58 16.55 17.85
CA LYS A 386 7.38 17.01 17.14
C LYS A 386 7.49 16.66 15.66
N ALA A 387 6.43 16.08 15.12
CA ALA A 387 6.30 15.72 13.71
C ALA A 387 5.41 16.72 12.98
N ARG A 388 5.73 16.94 11.70
CA ARG A 388 5.05 17.93 10.87
C ARG A 388 3.82 17.34 10.19
N ALA A 389 2.71 18.06 10.24
CA ALA A 389 1.55 17.87 9.38
C ALA A 389 0.97 16.45 9.38
N MET A 390 0.79 15.89 10.57
CA MET A 390 0.03 14.67 10.77
C MET A 390 -1.46 14.98 10.51
N ALA A 391 -2.05 14.36 9.49
CA ALA A 391 -3.38 14.69 9.01
C ALA A 391 -4.44 13.66 9.48
N PRO A 392 -5.46 14.07 10.26
CA PRO A 392 -6.56 13.21 10.63
C PRO A 392 -7.20 12.48 9.44
N GLY A 393 -7.50 11.19 9.61
CA GLY A 393 -7.96 10.26 8.58
C GLY A 393 -6.86 9.44 7.93
N GLN A 394 -5.58 9.82 8.06
CA GLN A 394 -4.46 8.99 7.62
C GLN A 394 -4.20 7.84 8.59
N ASN A 395 -3.50 6.81 8.13
CA ASN A 395 -3.15 5.67 8.96
C ASN A 395 -1.86 5.93 9.74
N ILE A 396 -1.84 5.52 11.00
CA ILE A 396 -0.64 5.43 11.83
C ILE A 396 -0.23 3.97 11.87
N VAL A 397 1.03 3.69 11.53
CA VAL A 397 1.57 2.33 11.50
C VAL A 397 2.70 2.22 12.50
N LEU A 398 2.62 1.23 13.39
CA LEU A 398 3.62 0.94 14.41
C LEU A 398 4.60 -0.11 13.92
N TYR A 399 5.88 0.16 14.14
CA TYR A 399 6.99 -0.70 13.76
C TYR A 399 7.90 -1.03 14.94
N GLU A 400 8.40 -2.27 14.94
CA GLU A 400 9.58 -2.70 15.71
C GLU A 400 10.68 -3.05 14.70
N GLY A 401 11.63 -2.14 14.50
CA GLY A 401 12.61 -2.22 13.42
C GLY A 401 11.94 -2.36 12.05
N ASN A 402 12.01 -3.55 11.44
CA ASN A 402 11.37 -3.86 10.16
C ASN A 402 10.01 -4.57 10.28
N ARG A 403 9.60 -4.99 11.48
CA ARG A 403 8.33 -5.70 11.70
C ARG A 403 7.20 -4.69 11.86
N VAL A 404 6.09 -4.90 11.16
CA VAL A 404 4.85 -4.14 11.35
C VAL A 404 4.07 -4.77 12.49
N LEU A 405 3.74 -3.98 13.51
CA LEU A 405 3.02 -4.46 14.70
C LEU A 405 1.52 -4.23 14.62
N GLY A 406 1.10 -3.16 13.96
CA GLY A 406 -0.30 -2.80 13.84
C GLY A 406 -0.49 -1.40 13.28
N SER A 407 -1.75 -1.02 13.11
CA SER A 407 -2.11 0.29 12.61
C SER A 407 -3.55 0.67 12.90
N GLY A 408 -3.82 1.97 12.90
CA GLY A 408 -5.15 2.55 13.09
C GLY A 408 -5.29 3.88 12.37
N ILE A 409 -6.45 4.52 12.50
CA ILE A 409 -6.79 5.79 11.84
C ILE A 409 -6.49 6.95 12.80
N LEU A 410 -5.67 7.90 12.36
CA LEU A 410 -5.40 9.12 13.11
C LEU A 410 -6.69 9.93 13.26
N GLU A 411 -7.10 10.17 14.49
CA GLU A 411 -8.28 10.99 14.80
C GLU A 411 -7.89 12.42 15.15
N GLU A 412 -6.92 12.59 16.03
CA GLU A 412 -6.53 13.89 16.58
C GLU A 412 -5.03 13.95 16.82
N THR A 413 -4.47 15.15 16.78
CA THR A 413 -3.08 15.42 17.14
C THR A 413 -3.00 16.50 18.21
N TYR A 414 -2.13 16.34 19.20
CA TYR A 414 -1.97 17.29 20.30
C TYR A 414 -0.49 17.64 20.54
N LEU A 415 -0.25 18.64 21.41
CA LEU A 415 1.09 19.20 21.65
C LEU A 415 1.95 18.36 22.57
#